data_AF-A0AAV2BAC4-F1
#
_entry.id   AF-A0AAV2BAC4-F1
#
_cell.length_a   1.000
_cell.length_b   1.000
_cell.length_c   1.000
_cell.angle_alpha   90.00
_cell.angle_beta   90.00
_cell.angle_gamma   90.00
#
_symmetry.space_group_name_H-M   'P 1'
#
loop_
_entity.id
_entity.type
_entity.pdbx_description
1 polymer ?
#
loop_
_entity_poly.entity_id
_entity_poly.type
_entity_poly.pdbx_seq_one_letter_code
_entity_poly.pdbx_strand_id
1 'polypeptide(L)'
;MFFGVPGKVYGVIVTLPLLSSFLGYILAHSFKKTVPETKAIAIDCGLQNVNRALAMVSRSFDSEAQRNTILIPWLYAFITTSSYVAISVVYQIYKQYLQQRSKKENGFNLTCVGQTAV
;
A
#
# COMPACT_ATOMS: atom_id res chain seq x y z
N MET A 1 -4.10 17.41 -15.62
CA MET A 1 -2.71 17.57 -15.11
C MET A 1 -1.74 16.54 -15.72
N PHE A 2 -2.14 15.29 -16.02
CA PHE A 2 -1.23 14.24 -16.52
C PHE A 2 -1.58 13.65 -17.90
N PHE A 3 -2.23 14.43 -18.77
CA PHE A 3 -2.74 13.98 -20.08
C PHE A 3 -1.66 13.64 -21.12
N GLY A 4 -0.39 13.98 -20.88
CA GLY A 4 0.73 13.69 -21.77
C GLY A 4 1.48 12.38 -21.46
N VAL A 5 1.05 11.61 -20.46
CA VAL A 5 1.74 10.40 -20.05
C VAL A 5 1.15 9.17 -20.76
N PRO A 6 1.97 8.32 -21.41
CA PRO A 6 1.47 7.12 -22.09
C PRO A 6 0.75 6.19 -21.11
N GLY A 7 -0.40 5.62 -21.51
CA GLY A 7 -1.19 4.71 -20.68
C GLY A 7 -0.39 3.53 -20.09
N LYS A 8 0.63 3.06 -20.82
CA LYS A 8 1.55 2.01 -20.34
C LYS A 8 2.32 2.40 -19.07
N VAL A 9 2.68 3.68 -18.95
CA VAL A 9 3.43 4.20 -17.79
C VAL A 9 2.59 4.14 -16.52
N TYR A 10 1.27 4.37 -16.63
CA TYR A 10 0.36 4.19 -15.49
C TYR A 10 0.33 2.75 -14.99
N GLY A 11 0.28 1.78 -15.92
CA GLY A 11 0.34 0.36 -15.57
C GLY A 11 1.63 0.00 -14.82
N VAL A 12 2.78 0.51 -15.30
CA VAL A 12 4.08 0.30 -14.65
C VAL A 12 4.11 0.97 -13.27
N ILE A 13 3.64 2.21 -13.15
CA ILE A 13 3.62 2.95 -11.87
C ILE A 13 2.81 2.23 -10.79
N VAL A 14 1.74 1.51 -11.16
CA VAL A 14 0.93 0.73 -10.20
C VAL A 14 1.54 -0.63 -9.91
N THR A 15 2.08 -1.31 -10.93
CA THR A 15 2.57 -2.69 -10.80
C THR A 15 3.94 -2.78 -10.12
N LEU A 16 4.84 -1.82 -10.36
CA LEU A 16 6.18 -1.82 -9.77
C LEU A 16 6.18 -1.78 -8.23
N PRO A 17 5.39 -0.90 -7.57
CA PRO A 17 5.26 -0.86 -6.10
C PRO A 17 4.70 -2.15 -5.51
N LEU A 18 3.73 -2.77 -6.20
CA LEU A 18 3.13 -4.02 -5.76
C LEU A 18 4.13 -5.18 -5.86
N LEU A 19 4.87 -5.24 -6.97
CA LEU A 19 5.90 -6.26 -7.16
C LEU A 19 7.05 -6.11 -6.16
N SER A 20 7.51 -4.88 -5.92
CA SER A 20 8.55 -4.61 -4.91
C SER A 20 8.08 -4.88 -3.49
N SER A 21 6.82 -4.57 -3.16
CA SER A 21 6.23 -4.96 -1.87
C SER A 21 6.18 -6.47 -1.70
N PHE A 22 5.77 -7.20 -2.75
CA PHE A 22 5.71 -8.65 -2.75
C PHE A 22 7.09 -9.29 -2.56
N LEU A 23 8.09 -8.81 -3.30
CA LEU A 23 9.47 -9.27 -3.15
C LEU A 23 10.03 -8.95 -1.75
N GLY A 24 9.77 -7.75 -1.23
CA GLY A 24 10.14 -7.35 0.14
C GLY A 24 9.50 -8.26 1.20
N TYR A 25 8.23 -8.63 1.00
CA TYR A 25 7.53 -9.59 1.87
C TYR A 25 8.18 -10.97 1.82
N ILE A 26 8.44 -11.51 0.63
CA ILE A 26 9.10 -12.83 0.48
C ILE A 26 10.46 -12.82 1.17
N LEU A 27 11.28 -11.80 0.92
CA LEU A 27 12.60 -11.69 1.53
C LEU A 27 12.50 -11.64 3.05
N ALA A 28 11.70 -10.73 3.61
CA ALA A 28 11.53 -10.62 5.06
C ALA A 28 10.98 -11.92 5.69
N HIS A 29 10.09 -12.62 4.98
CA HIS A 29 9.58 -13.91 5.40
C HIS A 29 10.66 -15.00 5.38
N SER A 30 11.51 -15.04 4.36
CA SER A 30 12.66 -15.95 4.28
C SER A 30 13.65 -15.75 5.43
N PHE A 31 13.80 -14.52 5.93
CA PHE A 31 14.60 -14.20 7.12
C PHE A 31 13.88 -14.46 8.45
N LYS A 32 12.72 -15.13 8.44
CA LYS A 32 11.93 -15.49 9.63
C LYS A 32 11.54 -14.28 10.50
N LYS A 33 11.32 -13.13 9.89
CA LYS A 33 10.80 -11.94 10.59
C LYS A 33 9.37 -12.16 11.06
N THR A 34 8.97 -11.44 12.12
CA THR A 34 7.59 -11.53 12.60
C THR A 34 6.63 -10.96 11.54
N VAL A 35 5.35 -11.38 11.59
CA VAL A 35 4.31 -10.89 10.67
C VAL A 35 4.21 -9.36 10.62
N PRO A 36 4.24 -8.60 11.75
CA PRO A 36 4.23 -7.14 11.69
C PRO A 36 5.50 -6.56 11.03
N GLU A 37 6.68 -7.08 11.34
CA GLU A 37 7.95 -6.62 10.72
C GLU A 37 7.99 -6.91 9.22
N THR A 38 7.55 -8.10 8.80
CA THR A 38 7.51 -8.50 7.39
C THR A 38 6.61 -7.58 6.57
N LYS A 39 5.46 -7.19 7.13
CA LYS A 39 4.55 -6.23 6.49
C LYS A 39 5.14 -4.83 6.40
N ALA A 40 5.83 -4.38 7.46
CA ALA A 40 6.50 -3.08 7.44
C ALA A 40 7.59 -3.03 6.36
N ILE A 41 8.46 -4.06 6.29
CA ILE A 41 9.51 -4.16 5.27
C ILE A 41 8.91 -4.21 3.85
N ALA A 42 7.83 -4.96 3.65
CA ALA A 42 7.13 -4.99 2.38
C ALA A 42 6.62 -3.60 1.96
N ILE A 43 6.05 -2.84 2.89
CA ILE A 43 5.57 -1.48 2.63
C ILE A 43 6.74 -0.53 2.32
N ASP A 44 7.82 -0.56 3.11
CA ASP A 44 9.00 0.30 2.89
C ASP A 44 9.70 0.00 1.55
N CYS A 45 9.70 -1.26 1.10
CA CYS A 45 10.22 -1.63 -0.22
C CYS A 45 9.34 -1.12 -1.37
N GLY A 46 8.02 -1.13 -1.21
CA GLY A 46 7.08 -0.68 -2.24
C GLY A 46 6.87 0.83 -2.31
N LEU A 47 6.88 1.48 -1.15
CA LEU A 47 6.62 2.91 -1.00
C LEU A 47 7.93 3.69 -1.06
N GLN A 48 8.30 4.13 -2.27
CA GLN A 48 9.57 4.84 -2.47
C GLN A 48 9.48 6.33 -2.09
N ASN A 49 10.60 6.89 -1.63
CA ASN A 49 10.70 8.31 -1.28
C ASN A 49 10.77 9.20 -2.55
N VAL A 50 9.68 9.90 -2.82
CA VAL A 50 9.51 10.80 -3.98
C VAL A 50 10.50 11.96 -3.95
N ASN A 51 10.83 12.50 -2.78
CA ASN A 51 11.77 13.61 -2.65
C ASN A 51 13.18 13.20 -3.10
N ARG A 52 13.57 11.95 -2.86
CA ARG A 52 14.83 11.40 -3.36
C ARG A 52 14.84 11.29 -4.89
N ALA A 53 13.74 10.86 -5.49
CA ALA A 53 13.59 10.78 -6.94
C ALA A 53 13.63 12.18 -7.59
N LEU A 54 12.95 13.16 -6.99
CA LEU A 54 12.98 14.56 -7.45
C LEU A 54 14.38 15.16 -7.38
N ALA A 55 15.10 14.95 -6.27
CA ALA A 55 16.47 15.42 -6.09
C ALA A 55 17.43 14.80 -7.12
N MET A 56 17.25 13.51 -7.43
CA MET A 56 18.01 12.82 -8.48
C MET A 56 17.74 13.46 -9.84
N VAL A 57 16.47 13.63 -10.21
CA VAL A 57 16.08 14.28 -11.49
C VAL A 57 16.63 15.69 -11.59
N SER A 58 16.60 16.48 -10.50
CA SER A 58 17.14 17.84 -10.50
C SER A 58 18.65 17.93 -10.65
N ARG A 59 19.39 16.87 -10.29
CA ARG A 59 20.85 16.83 -10.46
C ARG A 59 21.28 16.18 -11.77
N SER A 60 20.47 15.27 -12.31
CA SER A 60 20.82 14.49 -13.50
C SER A 60 20.37 15.12 -14.81
N PHE A 61 19.46 16.09 -14.79
CA PHE A 61 18.93 16.71 -16.00
C PHE A 61 19.08 18.22 -15.97
N ASP A 62 19.38 18.79 -17.14
CA ASP A 62 19.43 20.23 -17.35
C ASP A 62 18.04 20.87 -17.27
N SER A 63 18.00 22.17 -16.98
CA SER A 63 16.78 22.90 -16.58
C SER A 63 15.60 22.81 -17.55
N GLU A 64 15.85 22.62 -18.85
CA GLU A 64 14.80 22.45 -19.88
C GLU A 64 14.19 21.04 -19.87
N ALA A 65 15.02 19.99 -19.76
CA ALA A 65 14.58 18.59 -19.67
C ALA A 65 13.95 18.27 -18.30
N GLN A 66 14.36 18.98 -17.25
CA GLN A 66 13.89 18.78 -15.89
C GLN A 66 12.37 19.01 -15.75
N ARG A 67 11.81 20.02 -16.44
CA ARG A 67 10.37 20.35 -16.36
C ARG A 67 9.47 19.20 -16.82
N ASN A 68 9.88 18.45 -17.83
CA ASN A 68 9.10 17.32 -18.33
C ASN A 68 9.32 16.06 -17.47
N THR A 69 10.53 15.84 -16.96
CA THR A 69 10.88 14.65 -16.17
C THR A 69 10.35 14.72 -14.73
N ILE A 70 10.19 15.93 -14.16
CA ILE A 70 9.69 16.11 -12.80
C ILE A 70 8.24 15.62 -12.62
N LEU A 71 7.47 15.59 -13.71
CA LEU A 71 6.08 15.12 -13.71
C LEU A 71 5.97 13.63 -13.34
N ILE A 72 6.99 12.83 -13.65
CA ILE A 72 6.97 11.38 -13.43
C ILE A 72 7.03 11.06 -11.91
N PRO A 73 7.98 11.59 -11.11
CA PRO A 73 7.97 11.42 -9.66
C PRO A 73 6.68 11.91 -9.00
N TRP A 74 6.13 13.05 -9.43
CA TRP A 74 4.87 13.57 -8.89
C TRP A 74 3.67 12.68 -9.21
N LEU A 75 3.59 12.18 -10.45
CA LEU A 75 2.55 11.22 -10.85
C LEU A 75 2.66 9.92 -10.04
N TYR A 76 3.88 9.41 -9.89
CA TYR A 76 4.16 8.24 -9.06
C TYR A 76 3.69 8.46 -7.62
N ALA A 77 4.06 9.60 -7.01
CA ALA A 77 3.67 9.97 -5.66
C ALA A 77 2.16 9.94 -5.45
N PHE A 78 1.44 10.57 -6.38
CA PHE A 78 -0.01 10.70 -6.29
C PHE A 78 -0.71 9.33 -6.40
N ILE A 79 -0.36 8.54 -7.43
CA ILE A 79 -0.97 7.23 -7.68
C ILE A 79 -0.64 6.23 -6.57
N THR A 80 0.62 6.16 -6.15
CA THR A 80 1.02 5.21 -5.11
C THR A 80 0.38 5.56 -3.78
N THR A 81 0.44 6.82 -3.36
CA THR A 81 -0.20 7.26 -2.11
C THR A 81 -1.71 7.01 -2.12
N SER A 82 -2.41 7.34 -3.21
CA SER A 82 -3.84 7.06 -3.32
C SER A 82 -4.15 5.56 -3.24
N SER A 83 -3.31 4.72 -3.86
CA SER A 83 -3.48 3.26 -3.85
C SER A 83 -3.29 2.68 -2.45
N TYR A 84 -2.22 3.06 -1.74
CA TYR A 84 -1.97 2.59 -0.37
C TYR A 84 -3.03 3.09 0.63
N VAL A 85 -3.52 4.33 0.47
CA VAL A 85 -4.65 4.85 1.26
C VAL A 85 -5.91 4.04 0.98
N ALA A 86 -6.25 3.79 -0.28
CA ALA A 86 -7.41 2.98 -0.65
C ALA A 86 -7.34 1.57 -0.04
N ILE A 87 -6.19 0.89 -0.17
CA ILE A 87 -5.97 -0.44 0.41
C ILE A 87 -6.12 -0.38 1.93
N SER A 88 -5.56 0.64 2.58
CA SER A 88 -5.64 0.80 4.04
C SER A 88 -7.06 1.04 4.52
N VAL A 89 -7.84 1.86 3.81
CA VAL A 89 -9.26 2.11 4.11
C VAL A 89 -10.08 0.84 3.93
N VAL A 90 -9.91 0.13 2.81
CA VAL A 90 -10.60 -1.15 2.57
C VAL A 90 -10.26 -2.17 3.66
N TYR A 91 -8.98 -2.27 4.03
CA TYR A 91 -8.55 -3.16 5.11
C TYR A 91 -9.17 -2.79 6.46
N GLN A 92 -9.27 -1.50 6.78
CA GLN A 92 -9.92 -1.04 8.01
C GLN A 92 -11.42 -1.36 8.03
N ILE A 93 -12.13 -1.12 6.93
CA ILE A 93 -13.55 -1.47 6.80
C ILE A 93 -13.73 -2.99 6.95
N TYR A 94 -12.90 -3.79 6.27
CA TYR A 94 -12.93 -5.25 6.37
C TYR A 94 -12.68 -5.73 7.82
N LYS A 95 -11.70 -5.14 8.51
CA LYS A 95 -11.40 -5.46 9.91
C LYS A 95 -12.59 -5.14 10.82
N GLN A 96 -13.21 -3.98 10.65
CA GLN A 96 -14.38 -3.58 11.45
C GLN A 96 -15.56 -4.54 11.21
N TYR A 97 -15.80 -4.94 9.95
CA TYR A 97 -16.84 -5.91 9.60
C TYR A 97 -16.61 -7.26 10.29
N LEU A 98 -15.37 -7.76 10.27
CA LEU A 98 -15.01 -9.02 10.96
C LEU A 98 -15.21 -8.94 12.47
N GLN A 99 -14.81 -7.84 13.10
CA GLN A 99 -14.98 -7.63 14.54
C GLN A 99 -16.45 -7.58 14.95
N GLN A 100 -17.30 -6.94 14.14
CA GLN A 100 -18.74 -6.91 14.37
C GLN A 100 -19.36 -8.30 14.25
N ARG A 101 -18.93 -9.11 13.28
CA ARG A 101 -19.38 -10.49 13.13
C ARG A 101 -18.99 -11.36 14.33
N SER A 102 -17.74 -11.31 14.76
CA SER A 102 -17.26 -12.06 15.93
C SER A 102 -18.02 -11.66 17.21
N LYS A 103 -18.31 -10.36 17.39
CA LYS A 103 -19.10 -9.88 18.54
C LYS A 103 -20.55 -10.40 18.51
N LYS A 104 -21.16 -10.52 17.32
CA LYS A 104 -22.49 -11.12 17.15
C LYS A 104 -22.50 -12.62 17.45
N GLU A 105 -21.52 -13.37 16.93
CA GLU A 105 -21.40 -14.82 17.18
C GLU A 105 -21.14 -15.14 18.65
N ASN A 106 -20.32 -14.34 19.34
CA ASN A 106 -20.07 -14.49 20.78
C ASN A 106 -21.30 -14.10 21.63
N GLY A 107 -22.01 -13.04 21.23
CA GLY A 107 -23.26 -12.62 21.90
C GLY A 107 -24.36 -13.68 21.77
N PHE A 108 -24.50 -14.28 20.58
CA PHE A 108 -25.47 -15.35 20.34
C PHE A 108 -25.17 -16.62 21.16
N ASN A 109 -23.91 -17.04 21.23
CA ASN A 109 -23.51 -18.19 22.06
C ASN A 109 -23.83 -17.98 23.55
N LEU A 110 -23.60 -16.78 24.08
CA LEU A 110 -23.92 -16.46 25.47
C LEU A 110 -25.44 -16.53 25.75
N THR A 111 -26.28 -16.08 24.82
CA THR A 111 -27.75 -16.18 24.97
C THR A 111 -28.26 -17.62 24.91
N CYS A 112 -27.68 -18.49 24.07
CA CYS A 112 -28.08 -19.90 23.99
C CYS A 112 -27.66 -20.69 25.24
N VAL A 113 -26.45 -20.48 25.76
CA VAL A 113 -25.98 -21.14 27.00
C VAL A 113 -26.83 -20.74 28.21
N GLY A 114 -27.27 -19.48 28.27
CA GLY A 114 -28.16 -18.99 29.33
C GLY A 114 -29.57 -19.60 29.32
N GLN A 115 -30.06 -20.10 28.17
CA GLN A 115 -31.38 -20.74 28.06
C GLN A 115 -31.37 -22.24 28.39
N THR A 116 -30.21 -22.90 28.31
CA THR A 116 -30.06 -24.33 28.66
C THR A 116 -29.76 -24.59 30.14
N ALA A 117 -29.57 -23.54 30.94
CA ALA A 117 -29.21 -23.63 32.36
C ALA A 117 -30.43 -23.54 33.32
N VAL A 118 -31.65 -23.70 32.82
CA VAL A 118 -32.91 -23.67 33.59
C VAL A 118 -33.61 -25.02 33.51
#